data_AF-A0A0F8YY78-F1
#
_entry.id   AF-A0A0F8YY78-F1
#
_cell.length_a   1.000
_cell.length_b   1.000
_cell.length_c   1.000
_cell.angle_alpha   90.00
_cell.angle_beta   90.00
_cell.angle_gamma   90.00
#
_symmetry.space_group_name_H-M   'P 1'
#
loop_
_entity.id
_entity.type
_entity.pdbx_description
1 polymer ?
#
loop_
_entity_poly.entity_id
_entity_poly.type
_entity_poly.pdbx_seq_one_letter_code
_entity_poly.pdbx_strand_id
1 'polypeptide(L)'
;EWGIEVRFNHEIKGQDDIDAFFDDGFEAVFLSVGSHKAARMGLENEDAKGVSHGIDFLRDVRLDKKTSVRDNVIVIGGGNVAMDCARTARRLGAKKVTIVCLEARDKMPAYPWEIEWSEEEDVDMQAAKATQNIVVKDGAFAGLNVVDVAKMEFVEGRLELETVDGTEQMLAAEELIVAIGQKPALDFLGDGSKVKLTRRGTVEIDEKCQSSQAGVFAGGDVIRGAASVVQAMADGQKAAKSIIAYINGEEFVPEENTEQVVEIDKAELKERKEKKVLRNEMPVMSLDKRVSTFDEVDLGFTEKMAVNESQRCLYCAVCSACGLCKKICEADAILYDDKAKERVINTGAVILAPGFEYFDASLKGEYGYGRFANVVSAMDFERLLSASGPCDGHVFKPSDGEEPDNIAFIQCVGSRDK
;
A
#
# COMPACT_ATOMS: atom_id res chain seq x y z
N GLU A 1 21.27 8.67 0.39
CA GLU A 1 21.67 7.57 1.31
C GLU A 1 22.03 6.27 0.59
N TRP A 2 21.25 5.81 -0.41
CA TRP A 2 21.51 4.53 -1.09
C TRP A 2 22.31 4.61 -2.40
N GLY A 3 22.87 5.77 -2.75
CA GLY A 3 23.64 5.94 -3.99
C GLY A 3 22.81 5.94 -5.28
N ILE A 4 21.48 5.98 -5.21
CA ILE A 4 20.59 6.03 -6.37
C ILE A 4 20.64 7.44 -7.01
N GLU A 5 21.00 7.50 -8.29
CA GLU A 5 20.86 8.71 -9.12
C GLU A 5 19.49 8.71 -9.81
N VAL A 6 18.77 9.82 -9.73
CA VAL A 6 17.45 9.98 -10.37
C VAL A 6 17.51 11.15 -11.35
N ARG A 7 17.18 10.88 -12.62
CA ARG A 7 17.11 11.87 -13.69
C ARG A 7 15.66 12.15 -14.07
N PHE A 8 15.15 13.31 -13.67
CA PHE A 8 13.81 13.77 -14.05
C PHE A 8 13.80 14.39 -15.45
N ASN A 9 12.60 14.49 -16.05
CA ASN A 9 12.40 15.07 -17.39
C ASN A 9 13.23 14.36 -18.48
N HIS A 10 13.50 13.07 -18.29
CA HIS A 10 14.22 12.24 -19.22
C HIS A 10 13.30 11.14 -19.73
N GLU A 11 12.66 11.40 -20.87
CA GLU A 11 11.75 10.46 -21.53
C GLU A 11 12.54 9.52 -22.44
N ILE A 12 12.29 8.21 -22.31
CA ILE A 12 12.79 7.18 -23.22
C ILE A 12 11.88 7.13 -24.44
N LYS A 13 12.42 7.41 -25.62
CA LYS A 13 11.66 7.61 -26.87
C LYS A 13 11.75 6.42 -27.81
N GLY A 14 12.66 5.49 -27.58
CA GLY A 14 12.63 4.21 -28.27
C GLY A 14 13.79 3.26 -27.99
N GLN A 15 13.89 2.25 -28.85
CA GLN A 15 14.88 1.18 -28.72
C GLN A 15 16.32 1.70 -28.70
N ASP A 16 16.62 2.74 -29.49
CA ASP A 16 17.96 3.33 -29.54
C ASP A 16 18.37 3.94 -28.18
N ASP A 17 17.42 4.52 -27.44
CA ASP A 17 17.70 5.05 -26.09
C ASP A 17 17.94 3.92 -25.08
N ILE A 18 17.27 2.76 -25.23
CA ILE A 18 17.52 1.57 -24.41
C ILE A 18 18.92 1.04 -24.71
N ASP A 19 19.29 0.95 -25.99
CA ASP A 19 20.59 0.46 -26.43
C ASP A 19 21.72 1.41 -25.98
N ALA A 20 21.49 2.73 -26.00
CA ALA A 20 22.45 3.74 -25.56
C ALA A 20 22.89 3.56 -24.09
N PHE A 21 22.04 3.03 -23.21
CA PHE A 21 22.47 2.70 -21.85
C PHE A 21 23.59 1.64 -21.84
N PHE A 22 23.53 0.64 -22.71
CA PHE A 22 24.59 -0.36 -22.80
C PHE A 22 25.88 0.23 -23.40
N ASP A 23 25.76 1.14 -24.36
CA ASP A 23 26.90 1.89 -24.92
C ASP A 23 27.58 2.79 -23.87
N ASP A 24 26.79 3.34 -22.94
CA ASP A 24 27.25 4.13 -21.79
C ASP A 24 27.82 3.27 -20.65
N GLY A 25 27.85 1.94 -20.82
CA GLY A 25 28.47 1.00 -19.88
C GLY A 25 27.53 0.46 -18.79
N PHE A 26 26.22 0.67 -18.90
CA PHE A 26 25.26 -0.01 -18.01
C PHE A 26 25.14 -1.49 -18.40
N GLU A 27 25.23 -2.39 -17.42
CA GLU A 27 25.18 -3.84 -17.66
C GLU A 27 23.75 -4.41 -17.71
N ALA A 28 22.78 -3.67 -17.16
CA ALA A 28 21.37 -4.07 -17.16
C ALA A 28 20.43 -2.86 -17.16
N VAL A 29 19.24 -3.05 -17.74
CA VAL A 29 18.13 -2.08 -17.77
C VAL A 29 16.89 -2.72 -17.17
N PHE A 30 16.19 -2.02 -16.29
CA PHE A 30 14.91 -2.47 -15.73
C PHE A 30 13.76 -1.57 -16.20
N LEU A 31 12.84 -2.13 -16.98
CA LEU A 31 11.64 -1.46 -17.47
C LEU A 31 10.52 -1.54 -16.43
N SER A 32 10.13 -0.38 -15.89
CA SER A 32 9.01 -0.24 -14.93
C SER A 32 8.19 1.01 -15.20
N VAL A 33 7.81 1.20 -16.47
CA VAL A 33 7.09 2.40 -16.96
C VAL A 33 5.58 2.39 -16.68
N GLY A 34 5.09 1.47 -15.85
CA GLY A 34 3.69 1.43 -15.42
C GLY A 34 2.64 1.24 -16.53
N SER A 35 1.37 1.50 -16.19
CA SER A 35 0.21 1.47 -17.10
C SER A 35 -0.44 2.85 -17.26
N HIS A 36 0.27 3.81 -17.85
CA HIS A 36 -0.17 5.20 -17.89
C HIS A 36 -1.19 5.56 -18.98
N LYS A 37 -1.63 4.61 -19.81
CA LYS A 37 -2.63 4.88 -20.86
C LYS A 37 -4.01 4.43 -20.44
N ALA A 38 -5.00 5.30 -20.63
CA ALA A 38 -6.39 4.94 -20.43
C ALA A 38 -6.85 3.90 -21.48
N ALA A 39 -7.65 2.92 -21.04
CA ALA A 39 -8.41 2.08 -21.95
C ALA A 39 -9.57 2.89 -22.57
N ARG A 40 -9.85 2.59 -23.85
CA ARG A 40 -10.86 3.29 -24.66
C ARG A 40 -12.04 2.36 -24.91
N MET A 41 -13.26 2.88 -24.84
CA MET A 41 -14.48 2.14 -25.16
C MET A 41 -14.64 1.93 -26.68
N GLY A 42 -14.09 2.83 -27.50
CA GLY A 42 -14.24 2.79 -28.94
C GLY A 42 -15.62 3.25 -29.41
N LEU A 43 -16.34 4.01 -28.58
CA LEU A 43 -17.64 4.58 -28.92
C LEU A 43 -17.47 5.90 -29.68
N GLU A 44 -18.44 6.21 -30.53
CA GLU A 44 -18.53 7.54 -31.12
C GLU A 44 -18.65 8.60 -30.01
N ASN A 45 -18.04 9.78 -30.24
CA ASN A 45 -18.01 10.91 -29.31
C ASN A 45 -17.18 10.73 -28.02
N GLU A 46 -16.33 9.71 -27.92
CA GLU A 46 -15.42 9.51 -26.77
C GLU A 46 -14.39 10.65 -26.61
N ASP A 47 -14.15 11.44 -27.66
CA ASP A 47 -13.26 12.61 -27.66
C ASP A 47 -14.01 13.96 -27.60
N ALA A 48 -15.32 13.94 -27.33
CA ALA A 48 -16.12 15.16 -27.27
C ALA A 48 -15.73 16.04 -26.08
N LYS A 49 -16.00 17.35 -26.18
CA LYS A 49 -15.75 18.28 -25.08
C LYS A 49 -16.56 17.87 -23.84
N GLY A 50 -15.89 17.75 -22.70
CA GLY A 50 -16.51 17.29 -21.45
C GLY A 50 -16.38 15.80 -21.20
N VAL A 51 -15.73 15.04 -22.11
CA VAL A 51 -15.30 13.66 -21.86
C VAL A 51 -13.82 13.65 -21.50
N SER A 52 -13.49 12.91 -20.45
CA SER A 52 -12.13 12.68 -19.98
C SER A 52 -11.92 11.23 -19.59
N HIS A 53 -10.66 10.83 -19.40
CA HIS A 53 -10.29 9.48 -19.00
C HIS A 53 -9.78 9.47 -17.56
N GLY A 54 -10.09 8.43 -16.79
CA GLY A 54 -9.92 8.41 -15.34
C GLY A 54 -8.48 8.69 -14.90
N ILE A 55 -7.49 8.05 -15.52
CA ILE A 55 -6.07 8.25 -15.15
C ILE A 55 -5.60 9.67 -15.50
N ASP A 56 -6.06 10.24 -16.61
CA ASP A 56 -5.72 11.59 -17.02
C ASP A 56 -6.39 12.62 -16.11
N PHE A 57 -7.66 12.40 -15.77
CA PHE A 57 -8.42 13.22 -14.82
C PHE A 57 -7.73 13.24 -13.45
N LEU A 58 -7.45 12.08 -12.85
CA LEU A 58 -6.79 12.00 -11.54
C LEU A 58 -5.40 12.63 -11.56
N ARG A 59 -4.63 12.42 -12.63
CA ARG A 59 -3.32 13.06 -12.82
C ARG A 59 -3.45 14.58 -12.89
N ASP A 60 -4.38 15.10 -13.67
CA ASP A 60 -4.57 16.54 -13.84
C ASP A 60 -5.06 17.21 -12.55
N VAL A 61 -5.88 16.54 -11.75
CA VAL A 61 -6.26 17.00 -10.41
C VAL A 61 -5.03 17.01 -9.49
N ARG A 62 -4.25 15.93 -9.47
CA ARG A 62 -3.06 15.83 -8.62
C ARG A 62 -1.95 16.82 -8.98
N LEU A 63 -1.89 17.24 -10.24
CA LEU A 63 -0.96 18.24 -10.76
C LEU A 63 -1.56 19.67 -10.76
N ASP A 64 -2.68 19.89 -10.07
CA ASP A 64 -3.38 21.18 -9.96
C ASP A 64 -3.78 21.80 -11.31
N LYS A 65 -3.86 21.00 -12.38
CA LYS A 65 -4.32 21.42 -13.73
C LYS A 65 -5.84 21.43 -13.83
N LYS A 66 -6.52 20.67 -12.97
CA LYS A 66 -7.98 20.63 -12.89
C LYS A 66 -8.44 20.82 -11.45
N THR A 67 -9.00 21.99 -11.18
CA THR A 67 -9.42 22.39 -9.83
C THR A 67 -10.94 22.38 -9.64
N SER A 68 -11.70 22.03 -10.69
CA SER A 68 -13.16 21.92 -10.63
C SER A 68 -13.71 20.96 -11.68
N VAL A 69 -14.95 20.53 -11.43
CA VAL A 69 -15.78 19.71 -12.33
C VAL A 69 -17.14 20.38 -12.51
N ARG A 70 -17.93 19.86 -13.45
CA ARG A 70 -19.34 20.25 -13.61
C ARG A 70 -20.21 19.76 -12.45
N ASP A 71 -21.41 20.31 -12.35
CA ASP A 71 -22.34 19.99 -11.25
C ASP A 71 -22.80 18.53 -11.32
N ASN A 72 -23.01 17.99 -12.54
CA ASN A 72 -23.48 16.64 -12.79
C ASN A 72 -22.43 15.85 -13.57
N VAL A 73 -21.80 14.88 -12.91
CA VAL A 73 -20.71 14.06 -13.46
C VAL A 73 -21.14 12.60 -13.55
N ILE A 74 -20.87 11.96 -14.69
CA ILE A 74 -20.96 10.51 -14.83
C ILE A 74 -19.55 9.92 -14.88
N VAL A 75 -19.31 8.85 -14.14
CA VAL A 75 -18.08 8.05 -14.21
C VAL A 75 -18.44 6.66 -14.72
N ILE A 76 -17.76 6.18 -15.78
CA ILE A 76 -17.96 4.82 -16.30
C ILE A 76 -16.86 3.91 -15.74
N GLY A 77 -17.24 2.83 -15.05
CA GLY A 77 -16.32 1.79 -14.56
C GLY A 77 -16.70 1.28 -13.17
N GLY A 78 -16.38 0.01 -12.89
CA GLY A 78 -16.68 -0.64 -11.60
C GLY A 78 -15.47 -0.85 -10.68
N GLY A 79 -14.26 -0.47 -11.12
CA GLY A 79 -13.01 -0.70 -10.37
C GLY A 79 -12.62 0.45 -9.45
N ASN A 80 -11.52 0.28 -8.69
CA ASN A 80 -11.02 1.27 -7.73
C ASN A 80 -10.82 2.66 -8.37
N VAL A 81 -10.27 2.72 -9.59
CA VAL A 81 -10.06 4.00 -10.32
C VAL A 81 -11.38 4.75 -10.55
N ALA A 82 -12.49 4.04 -10.78
CA ALA A 82 -13.79 4.68 -10.94
C ALA A 82 -14.30 5.26 -9.61
N MET A 83 -14.08 4.55 -8.49
CA MET A 83 -14.37 5.06 -7.15
C MET A 83 -13.53 6.31 -6.86
N ASP A 84 -12.23 6.27 -7.13
CA ASP A 84 -11.31 7.40 -6.98
C ASP A 84 -11.76 8.61 -7.80
N CYS A 85 -12.15 8.40 -9.06
CA CYS A 85 -12.66 9.46 -9.93
C CYS A 85 -13.95 10.08 -9.37
N ALA A 86 -14.88 9.24 -8.92
CA ALA A 86 -16.18 9.70 -8.42
C ALA A 86 -16.02 10.52 -7.12
N ARG A 87 -15.25 9.97 -6.17
CA ARG A 87 -14.93 10.61 -4.88
C ARG A 87 -14.10 11.87 -5.06
N THR A 88 -13.19 11.89 -6.04
CA THR A 88 -12.45 13.11 -6.43
C THR A 88 -13.39 14.16 -7.03
N ALA A 89 -14.32 13.78 -7.91
CA ALA A 89 -15.30 14.70 -8.47
C ALA A 89 -16.17 15.34 -7.37
N ARG A 90 -16.57 14.58 -6.35
CA ARG A 90 -17.26 15.13 -5.16
C ARG A 90 -16.42 16.19 -4.46
N ARG A 91 -15.14 15.91 -4.19
CA ARG A 91 -14.18 16.87 -3.57
C ARG A 91 -13.95 18.13 -4.40
N LEU A 92 -14.08 18.03 -5.73
CA LEU A 92 -13.98 19.16 -6.65
C LEU A 92 -15.31 19.94 -6.81
N GLY A 93 -16.34 19.60 -6.04
CA GLY A 93 -17.59 20.35 -5.95
C GLY A 93 -18.74 19.83 -6.82
N ALA A 94 -18.63 18.64 -7.42
CA ALA A 94 -19.76 18.04 -8.13
C ALA A 94 -20.96 17.85 -7.18
N LYS A 95 -22.13 18.32 -7.58
CA LYS A 95 -23.38 18.20 -6.81
C LYS A 95 -24.00 16.82 -6.93
N LYS A 96 -23.90 16.21 -8.11
CA LYS A 96 -24.33 14.84 -8.38
C LYS A 96 -23.22 14.10 -9.11
N VAL A 97 -22.84 12.96 -8.57
CA VAL A 97 -21.90 12.03 -9.21
C VAL A 97 -22.59 10.68 -9.33
N THR A 98 -22.60 10.14 -10.54
CA THR A 98 -23.19 8.84 -10.84
C THR A 98 -22.12 7.92 -11.43
N ILE A 99 -21.93 6.74 -10.83
CA ILE A 99 -21.13 5.67 -11.43
C ILE A 99 -22.04 4.80 -12.28
N VAL A 100 -21.61 4.48 -13.49
CA VAL A 100 -22.26 3.52 -14.40
C VAL A 100 -21.29 2.37 -14.65
N CYS A 101 -21.69 1.14 -14.35
CA CYS A 101 -20.84 -0.03 -14.58
C CYS A 101 -21.63 -1.25 -15.07
N LEU A 102 -20.92 -2.14 -15.76
CA LEU A 102 -21.49 -3.35 -16.35
C LEU A 102 -21.81 -4.39 -15.28
N GLU A 103 -20.99 -4.42 -14.23
CA GLU A 103 -21.06 -5.39 -13.16
C GLU A 103 -22.27 -5.14 -12.26
N ALA A 104 -22.87 -6.22 -11.78
CA ALA A 104 -23.79 -6.13 -10.65
C ALA A 104 -23.04 -5.58 -9.42
N ARG A 105 -23.76 -4.92 -8.53
CA ARG A 105 -23.18 -4.23 -7.37
C ARG A 105 -22.32 -5.14 -6.46
N ASP A 106 -22.66 -6.42 -6.36
CA ASP A 106 -21.92 -7.43 -5.58
C ASP A 106 -20.76 -8.08 -6.36
N LYS A 107 -20.63 -7.77 -7.64
CA LYS A 107 -19.59 -8.27 -8.56
C LYS A 107 -18.62 -7.19 -9.05
N MET A 108 -18.79 -5.96 -8.58
CA MET A 108 -17.90 -4.85 -8.94
C MET A 108 -16.44 -5.18 -8.58
N PRO A 109 -15.47 -4.88 -9.47
CA PRO A 109 -14.05 -5.15 -9.22
C PRO A 109 -13.42 -4.31 -8.10
N ALA A 110 -14.02 -3.17 -7.76
CA ALA A 110 -13.55 -2.35 -6.66
C ALA A 110 -13.62 -3.10 -5.33
N TYR A 111 -12.76 -2.72 -4.38
CA TYR A 111 -12.85 -3.27 -3.05
C TYR A 111 -14.20 -2.94 -2.41
N PRO A 112 -14.85 -3.86 -1.66
CA PRO A 112 -16.17 -3.62 -1.08
C PRO A 112 -16.26 -2.31 -0.28
N TRP A 113 -15.23 -2.00 0.51
CA TRP A 113 -15.17 -0.78 1.31
C TRP A 113 -15.04 0.50 0.48
N GLU A 114 -14.39 0.46 -0.70
CA GLU A 114 -14.32 1.62 -1.61
C GLU A 114 -15.70 1.94 -2.19
N ILE A 115 -16.50 0.90 -2.47
CA ILE A 115 -17.85 1.09 -2.99
C ILE A 115 -18.76 1.63 -1.88
N GLU A 116 -18.69 1.04 -0.68
CA GLU A 116 -19.42 1.51 0.51
C GLU A 116 -19.08 2.97 0.83
N TRP A 117 -17.80 3.35 0.85
CA TRP A 117 -17.39 4.74 1.07
C TRP A 117 -17.84 5.69 -0.02
N SER A 118 -17.87 5.26 -1.28
CA SER A 118 -18.40 6.07 -2.37
C SER A 118 -19.90 6.32 -2.18
N GLU A 119 -20.67 5.30 -1.79
CA GLU A 119 -22.10 5.42 -1.48
C GLU A 119 -22.33 6.34 -0.26
N GLU A 120 -21.51 6.24 0.79
CA GLU A 120 -21.55 7.16 1.95
C GLU A 120 -21.25 8.62 1.57
N GLU A 121 -20.45 8.84 0.53
CA GLU A 121 -20.11 10.17 -0.02
C GLU A 121 -21.18 10.70 -1.03
N ASP A 122 -22.37 10.08 -1.07
CA ASP A 122 -23.51 10.35 -1.97
C ASP A 122 -23.21 10.13 -3.47
N VAL A 123 -22.38 9.14 -3.80
CA VAL A 123 -22.21 8.70 -5.19
C VAL A 123 -23.32 7.72 -5.56
N ASP A 124 -24.10 8.05 -6.59
CA ASP A 124 -25.20 7.24 -7.11
C ASP A 124 -24.66 6.06 -7.94
N MET A 125 -24.98 4.82 -7.55
CA MET A 125 -24.48 3.61 -8.18
C MET A 125 -25.50 3.04 -9.17
N GLN A 126 -25.24 3.23 -10.47
CA GLN A 126 -25.98 2.63 -11.58
C GLN A 126 -25.26 1.36 -12.07
N ALA A 127 -25.28 0.33 -11.23
CA ALA A 127 -24.73 -1.00 -11.52
C ALA A 127 -25.61 -1.79 -12.52
N ALA A 128 -25.03 -2.84 -13.12
CA ALA A 128 -25.67 -3.66 -14.15
C ALA A 128 -26.22 -2.82 -15.32
N LYS A 129 -25.45 -1.84 -15.79
CA LYS A 129 -25.79 -0.97 -16.92
C LYS A 129 -24.70 -0.95 -17.97
N ALA A 130 -25.09 -1.17 -19.22
CA ALA A 130 -24.22 -1.06 -20.38
C ALA A 130 -24.39 0.28 -21.07
N THR A 131 -23.27 0.91 -21.43
CA THR A 131 -23.27 2.13 -22.23
C THR A 131 -23.50 1.79 -23.70
N GLN A 132 -24.54 2.35 -24.30
CA GLN A 132 -24.82 2.20 -25.73
C GLN A 132 -24.17 3.30 -26.57
N ASN A 133 -24.26 4.56 -26.13
CA ASN A 133 -23.64 5.69 -26.82
C ASN A 133 -23.44 6.90 -25.90
N ILE A 134 -22.50 7.76 -26.30
CA ILE A 134 -22.20 9.04 -25.66
C ILE A 134 -23.00 10.13 -26.39
N VAL A 135 -23.90 10.80 -25.67
CA VAL A 135 -24.76 11.83 -26.22
C VAL A 135 -24.04 13.17 -26.21
N VAL A 136 -23.98 13.82 -27.37
CA VAL A 136 -23.38 15.13 -27.56
C VAL A 136 -24.44 16.11 -28.03
N LYS A 137 -24.45 17.30 -27.43
CA LYS A 137 -25.27 18.44 -27.85
C LYS A 137 -24.37 19.66 -28.01
N ASP A 138 -24.49 20.36 -29.13
CA ASP A 138 -23.69 21.56 -29.43
C ASP A 138 -22.16 21.34 -29.30
N GLY A 139 -21.70 20.13 -29.62
CA GLY A 139 -20.28 19.74 -29.57
C GLY A 139 -19.74 19.40 -28.17
N ALA A 140 -20.59 19.35 -27.15
CA ALA A 140 -20.22 18.95 -25.78
C ALA A 140 -21.06 17.76 -25.27
N PHE A 141 -20.48 16.99 -24.36
CA PHE A 141 -21.15 15.91 -23.65
C PHE A 141 -22.43 16.40 -22.97
N ALA A 142 -23.52 15.65 -23.13
CA ALA A 142 -24.84 15.99 -22.59
C ALA A 142 -25.50 14.81 -21.84
N GLY A 143 -24.88 13.63 -21.84
CA GLY A 143 -25.39 12.46 -21.15
C GLY A 143 -25.00 11.14 -21.79
N LEU A 144 -25.47 10.06 -21.18
CA LEU A 144 -25.14 8.69 -21.53
C LEU A 144 -26.42 7.91 -21.80
N ASN A 145 -26.52 7.24 -22.94
CA ASN A 145 -27.58 6.28 -23.17
C ASN A 145 -27.12 4.92 -22.64
N VAL A 146 -27.92 4.34 -21.74
CA VAL A 146 -27.62 3.08 -21.08
C VAL A 146 -28.79 2.11 -21.20
N VAL A 147 -28.48 0.83 -21.08
CA VAL A 147 -29.44 -0.27 -21.07
C VAL A 147 -29.10 -1.22 -19.92
N ASP A 148 -30.10 -1.87 -19.34
CA ASP A 148 -29.86 -2.82 -18.25
C ASP A 148 -29.16 -4.08 -18.77
N VAL A 149 -28.30 -4.64 -17.94
CA VAL A 149 -27.52 -5.86 -18.21
C VAL A 149 -28.21 -7.04 -17.54
N ALA A 150 -28.62 -8.02 -18.34
CA ALA A 150 -29.16 -9.30 -17.87
C ALA A 150 -28.04 -10.23 -17.39
N LYS A 151 -26.97 -10.29 -18.18
CA LYS A 151 -25.82 -11.16 -17.92
C LYS A 151 -24.54 -10.51 -18.47
N MET A 152 -23.46 -10.63 -17.71
CA MET A 152 -22.11 -10.24 -18.11
C MET A 152 -21.12 -11.30 -17.65
N GLU A 153 -20.22 -11.71 -18.54
CA GLU A 153 -19.18 -12.69 -18.24
C GLU A 153 -17.94 -12.45 -19.12
N PHE A 154 -16.75 -12.74 -18.57
CA PHE A 154 -15.52 -12.77 -19.37
C PHE A 154 -15.18 -14.20 -19.76
N VAL A 155 -15.38 -14.54 -21.03
CA VAL A 155 -15.03 -15.85 -21.60
C VAL A 155 -13.75 -15.71 -22.41
N GLU A 156 -12.69 -16.42 -22.01
CA GLU A 156 -11.35 -16.36 -22.65
C GLU A 156 -10.79 -14.92 -22.79
N GLY A 157 -11.13 -14.04 -21.85
CA GLY A 157 -10.72 -12.63 -21.86
C GLY A 157 -11.51 -11.74 -22.82
N ARG A 158 -12.60 -12.23 -23.39
CA ARG A 158 -13.59 -11.42 -24.13
C ARG A 158 -14.82 -11.21 -23.27
N LEU A 159 -15.34 -10.00 -23.30
CA LEU A 159 -16.61 -9.65 -22.65
C LEU A 159 -17.77 -10.21 -23.48
N GLU A 160 -18.55 -11.09 -22.88
CA GLU A 160 -19.87 -11.48 -23.36
C GLU A 160 -20.93 -10.76 -22.54
N LEU A 161 -21.87 -10.13 -23.22
CA LEU A 161 -22.87 -9.25 -22.63
C LEU A 161 -24.25 -9.55 -23.20
N GLU A 162 -25.24 -9.73 -22.32
CA GLU A 162 -26.65 -9.84 -22.65
C GLU A 162 -27.38 -8.66 -22.01
N THR A 163 -28.05 -7.84 -22.83
CA THR A 163 -28.79 -6.65 -22.39
C THR A 163 -30.29 -6.90 -22.39
N VAL A 164 -31.04 -6.11 -21.62
CA VAL A 164 -32.51 -6.20 -21.55
C VAL A 164 -33.14 -5.15 -22.46
N ASP A 165 -33.73 -5.58 -23.56
CA ASP A 165 -34.46 -4.70 -24.48
C ASP A 165 -35.60 -3.95 -23.76
N GLY A 166 -35.81 -2.68 -24.11
CA GLY A 166 -36.89 -1.85 -23.54
C GLY A 166 -36.53 -1.18 -22.20
N THR A 167 -35.29 -1.36 -21.71
CA THR A 167 -34.76 -0.69 -20.51
C THR A 167 -33.86 0.50 -20.83
N GLU A 168 -33.86 0.93 -22.09
CA GLU A 168 -33.04 2.04 -22.55
C GLU A 168 -33.42 3.34 -21.83
N GLN A 169 -32.42 4.01 -21.28
CA GLN A 169 -32.60 5.27 -20.57
C GLN A 169 -31.45 6.22 -20.84
N MET A 170 -31.74 7.52 -20.83
CA MET A 170 -30.73 8.56 -20.95
C MET A 170 -30.41 9.12 -19.57
N LEU A 171 -29.15 9.00 -19.15
CA LEU A 171 -28.62 9.64 -17.96
C LEU A 171 -28.01 10.99 -18.36
N ALA A 172 -28.72 12.09 -18.08
CA ALA A 172 -28.25 13.43 -18.40
C ALA A 172 -27.15 13.90 -17.44
N ALA A 173 -26.06 14.43 -17.99
CA ALA A 173 -24.91 14.96 -17.26
C ALA A 173 -24.09 15.91 -18.14
N GLU A 174 -23.17 16.64 -17.53
CA GLU A 174 -22.38 17.69 -18.20
C GLU A 174 -20.90 17.33 -18.33
N GLU A 175 -20.46 16.30 -17.62
CA GLU A 175 -19.09 15.79 -17.67
C GLU A 175 -19.08 14.27 -17.56
N LEU A 176 -18.20 13.63 -18.33
CA LEU A 176 -18.00 12.19 -18.38
C LEU A 176 -16.55 11.87 -18.05
N ILE A 177 -16.33 10.90 -17.16
CA ILE A 177 -15.02 10.36 -16.83
C ILE A 177 -15.03 8.85 -17.12
N VAL A 178 -14.23 8.42 -18.09
CA VAL A 178 -14.16 7.02 -18.51
C VAL A 178 -13.02 6.32 -17.76
N ALA A 179 -13.35 5.37 -16.88
CA ALA A 179 -12.43 4.68 -15.97
C ALA A 179 -12.53 3.15 -16.10
N ILE A 180 -12.45 2.65 -17.33
CA ILE A 180 -12.67 1.22 -17.67
C ILE A 180 -11.38 0.38 -17.74
N GLY A 181 -10.25 0.92 -17.28
CA GLY A 181 -8.98 0.21 -17.25
C GLY A 181 -7.81 1.03 -17.78
N GLN A 182 -6.63 0.42 -17.71
CA GLN A 182 -5.35 1.03 -18.04
C GLN A 182 -4.49 0.07 -18.87
N LYS A 183 -3.57 0.63 -19.65
CA LYS A 183 -2.62 -0.11 -20.49
C LYS A 183 -1.20 0.45 -20.33
N PRO A 184 -0.17 -0.39 -20.46
CA PRO A 184 1.22 0.07 -20.57
C PRO A 184 1.42 1.08 -21.69
N ALA A 185 2.19 2.14 -21.42
CA ALA A 185 2.55 3.17 -22.39
C ALA A 185 3.81 2.75 -23.16
N LEU A 186 3.71 1.70 -23.98
CA LEU A 186 4.87 1.05 -24.63
C LEU A 186 5.10 1.44 -26.10
N ASP A 187 4.37 2.41 -26.63
CA ASP A 187 4.50 2.82 -28.05
C ASP A 187 5.91 3.29 -28.42
N PHE A 188 6.67 3.81 -27.45
CA PHE A 188 8.05 4.25 -27.68
C PHE A 188 8.94 3.11 -28.21
N LEU A 189 8.66 1.86 -27.84
CA LEU A 189 9.43 0.70 -28.33
C LEU A 189 9.39 0.57 -29.87
N GLY A 190 8.25 0.90 -30.48
CA GLY A 190 8.07 0.85 -31.94
C GLY A 190 8.19 -0.55 -32.57
N ASP A 191 8.04 -0.62 -33.90
CA ASP A 191 8.03 -1.88 -34.66
C ASP A 191 9.42 -2.58 -34.72
N GLY A 192 10.49 -1.84 -34.44
CA GLY A 192 11.88 -2.33 -34.43
C GLY A 192 12.38 -2.83 -33.07
N SER A 193 11.51 -2.86 -32.06
CA SER A 193 11.86 -3.22 -30.69
C SER A 193 12.48 -4.61 -30.58
N LYS A 194 13.56 -4.72 -29.79
CA LYS A 194 14.13 -6.00 -29.35
C LYS A 194 13.36 -6.58 -28.15
N VAL A 195 12.53 -5.77 -27.50
CA VAL A 195 11.62 -6.17 -26.42
C VAL A 195 10.26 -6.57 -27.00
N LYS A 196 9.93 -7.85 -26.88
CA LYS A 196 8.66 -8.42 -27.35
C LYS A 196 7.53 -8.07 -26.40
N LEU A 197 6.36 -7.85 -27.00
CA LEU A 197 5.12 -7.61 -26.28
C LEU A 197 4.20 -8.83 -26.39
N THR A 198 3.48 -9.10 -25.31
CA THR A 198 2.41 -10.09 -25.32
C THR A 198 1.25 -9.61 -26.18
N ARG A 199 0.31 -10.51 -26.53
CA ARG A 199 -0.94 -10.15 -27.23
C ARG A 199 -1.76 -9.08 -26.50
N ARG A 200 -1.57 -8.92 -25.19
CA ARG A 200 -2.25 -7.92 -24.36
C ARG A 200 -1.55 -6.55 -24.36
N GLY A 201 -0.41 -6.42 -25.03
CA GLY A 201 0.36 -5.17 -25.07
C GLY A 201 1.15 -4.91 -23.78
N THR A 202 1.54 -5.97 -23.07
CA THR A 202 2.47 -5.91 -21.92
C THR A 202 3.84 -6.44 -22.33
N VAL A 203 4.90 -6.10 -21.59
CA VAL A 203 6.23 -6.67 -21.86
C VAL A 203 6.23 -8.17 -21.55
N GLU A 204 6.70 -8.97 -22.51
CA GLU A 204 6.91 -10.40 -22.34
C GLU A 204 8.20 -10.65 -21.56
N ILE A 205 8.11 -11.41 -20.46
CA ILE A 205 9.25 -11.78 -19.63
C ILE A 205 9.27 -13.28 -19.35
N ASP A 206 10.46 -13.81 -19.07
CA ASP A 206 10.65 -15.16 -18.57
C ASP A 206 10.50 -15.24 -17.03
N GLU A 207 10.76 -16.43 -16.48
CA GLU A 207 10.70 -16.67 -15.04
C GLU A 207 11.74 -15.87 -14.22
N LYS A 208 12.77 -15.34 -14.88
CA LYS A 208 13.84 -14.51 -14.31
C LYS A 208 13.53 -13.01 -14.43
N CYS A 209 12.34 -12.65 -14.89
CA CYS A 209 11.96 -11.26 -15.19
C CYS A 209 12.75 -10.64 -16.35
N GLN A 210 13.49 -11.44 -17.14
CA GLN A 210 14.22 -10.95 -18.30
C GLN A 210 13.29 -10.91 -19.52
N SER A 211 13.37 -9.82 -20.27
CA SER A 211 12.65 -9.67 -21.54
C SER A 211 13.33 -10.44 -22.67
N SER A 212 12.79 -10.36 -23.89
CA SER A 212 13.46 -10.93 -25.06
C SER A 212 14.78 -10.26 -25.45
N GLN A 213 15.08 -9.06 -24.94
CA GLN A 213 16.40 -8.44 -25.08
C GLN A 213 17.27 -8.81 -23.87
N ALA A 214 18.41 -9.45 -24.14
CA ALA A 214 19.38 -9.77 -23.09
C ALA A 214 19.83 -8.50 -22.35
N GLY A 215 19.92 -8.59 -21.02
CA GLY A 215 20.25 -7.45 -20.16
C GLY A 215 19.08 -6.51 -19.86
N VAL A 216 17.93 -6.68 -20.52
CA VAL A 216 16.71 -5.89 -20.24
C VAL A 216 15.70 -6.73 -19.46
N PHE A 217 15.35 -6.25 -18.27
CA PHE A 217 14.40 -6.85 -17.34
C PHE A 217 13.14 -5.98 -17.24
N ALA A 218 12.03 -6.54 -16.75
CA ALA A 218 10.82 -5.75 -16.52
C ALA A 218 9.99 -6.24 -15.32
N GLY A 219 9.25 -5.33 -14.70
CA GLY A 219 8.41 -5.63 -13.54
C GLY A 219 7.42 -4.53 -13.18
N GLY A 220 6.40 -4.89 -12.41
CA GLY A 220 5.26 -4.02 -12.09
C GLY A 220 4.17 -4.07 -13.15
N ASP A 221 3.39 -3.00 -13.27
CA ASP A 221 2.21 -3.00 -14.15
C ASP A 221 2.55 -3.20 -15.63
N VAL A 222 3.78 -2.91 -16.05
CA VAL A 222 4.21 -3.03 -17.45
C VAL A 222 4.16 -4.47 -17.98
N ILE A 223 4.27 -5.48 -17.10
CA ILE A 223 4.29 -6.91 -17.48
C ILE A 223 2.91 -7.57 -17.42
N ARG A 224 1.94 -7.00 -16.68
CA ARG A 224 0.63 -7.64 -16.43
C ARG A 224 -0.60 -6.74 -16.55
N GLY A 225 -0.41 -5.42 -16.65
CA GLY A 225 -1.45 -4.41 -16.46
C GLY A 225 -1.58 -3.98 -14.99
N ALA A 226 -2.57 -3.14 -14.70
CA ALA A 226 -2.78 -2.58 -13.36
C ALA A 226 -2.87 -3.68 -12.28
N ALA A 227 -1.95 -3.62 -11.31
CA ALA A 227 -1.83 -4.54 -10.20
C ALA A 227 -1.77 -3.78 -8.86
N SER A 228 -1.63 -4.50 -7.74
CA SER A 228 -1.41 -3.85 -6.45
C SER A 228 0.04 -3.36 -6.33
N VAL A 229 0.25 -2.30 -5.54
CA VAL A 229 1.58 -1.77 -5.20
C VAL A 229 2.48 -2.89 -4.63
N VAL A 230 1.92 -3.79 -3.83
CA VAL A 230 2.65 -4.92 -3.23
C VAL A 230 3.16 -5.89 -4.30
N GLN A 231 2.34 -6.17 -5.33
CA GLN A 231 2.77 -7.02 -6.44
C GLN A 231 3.89 -6.35 -7.25
N ALA A 232 3.81 -5.03 -7.50
CA ALA A 232 4.86 -4.31 -8.19
C ALA A 232 6.19 -4.30 -7.39
N MET A 233 6.11 -4.17 -6.05
CA MET A 233 7.27 -4.29 -5.17
C MET A 233 7.89 -5.69 -5.22
N ALA A 234 7.06 -6.75 -5.21
CA ALA A 234 7.52 -8.13 -5.31
C ALA A 234 8.25 -8.37 -6.64
N ASP A 235 7.73 -7.84 -7.75
CA ASP A 235 8.37 -7.91 -9.06
C ASP A 235 9.73 -7.20 -9.06
N GLY A 236 9.82 -6.01 -8.46
CA GLY A 236 11.08 -5.27 -8.32
C GLY A 236 12.13 -6.02 -7.50
N GLN A 237 11.73 -6.66 -6.40
CA GLN A 237 12.63 -7.49 -5.60
C GLN A 237 13.14 -8.71 -6.35
N LYS A 238 12.25 -9.39 -7.08
CA LYS A 238 12.61 -10.54 -7.91
C LYS A 238 13.55 -10.15 -9.04
N ALA A 239 13.24 -9.07 -9.76
CA ALA A 239 14.06 -8.56 -10.85
C ALA A 239 15.44 -8.11 -10.35
N ALA A 240 15.54 -7.46 -9.20
CA ALA A 240 16.82 -7.05 -8.62
C ALA A 240 17.75 -8.25 -8.39
N LYS A 241 17.24 -9.35 -7.81
CA LYS A 241 18.02 -10.59 -7.61
C LYS A 241 18.45 -11.20 -8.93
N SER A 242 17.56 -11.20 -9.93
CA SER A 242 17.92 -11.71 -11.25
C SER A 242 18.93 -10.83 -11.98
N ILE A 243 18.88 -9.51 -11.82
CA ILE A 243 19.85 -8.58 -12.40
C ILE A 243 21.23 -8.82 -11.78
N ILE A 244 21.31 -8.99 -10.46
CA ILE A 244 22.57 -9.32 -9.77
C ILE A 244 23.15 -10.63 -10.30
N ALA A 245 22.33 -11.68 -10.38
CA ALA A 245 22.78 -12.97 -10.91
C ALA A 245 23.27 -12.83 -12.37
N TYR A 246 22.54 -12.07 -13.19
CA TYR A 246 22.91 -11.83 -14.59
C TYR A 246 24.25 -11.11 -14.73
N ILE A 247 24.46 -10.03 -13.98
CA ILE A 247 25.72 -9.25 -13.99
C ILE A 247 26.90 -10.10 -13.52
N ASN A 248 26.70 -10.93 -12.49
CA ASN A 248 27.74 -11.81 -11.96
C ASN A 248 28.00 -13.06 -12.82
N GLY A 249 27.16 -13.33 -13.83
CA GLY A 249 27.21 -14.59 -14.58
C GLY A 249 26.78 -15.82 -13.75
N GLU A 250 25.98 -15.60 -12.72
CA GLU A 250 25.46 -16.61 -11.81
C GLU A 250 24.08 -17.12 -12.25
N GLU A 251 23.70 -18.31 -11.79
CA GLU A 251 22.36 -18.84 -12.02
C GLU A 251 21.36 -18.16 -11.09
N PHE A 252 20.26 -17.65 -11.64
CA PHE A 252 19.16 -17.14 -10.82
C PHE A 252 18.46 -18.30 -10.10
N VAL A 253 18.49 -18.25 -8.77
CA VAL A 253 17.75 -19.18 -7.92
C VAL A 253 16.51 -18.45 -7.38
N PRO A 254 15.28 -18.86 -7.75
CA PRO A 254 14.07 -18.32 -7.16
C PRO A 254 14.08 -18.56 -5.66
N GLU A 255 13.65 -17.57 -4.87
CA GLU A 255 13.42 -17.82 -3.45
C GLU A 255 12.29 -18.83 -3.28
N GLU A 256 12.60 -19.96 -2.65
CA GLU A 256 11.57 -20.80 -2.07
C GLU A 256 10.93 -20.01 -0.93
N ASN A 257 9.62 -19.80 -1.03
CA ASN A 257 8.85 -19.24 0.05
C ASN A 257 8.75 -20.31 1.14
N THR A 258 9.81 -20.46 1.93
CA THR A 258 9.80 -21.34 3.09
C THR A 258 8.92 -20.64 4.12
N GLU A 259 7.63 -20.95 4.12
CA GLU A 259 6.75 -20.57 5.22
C GLU A 259 7.41 -21.11 6.50
N GLN A 260 8.03 -20.22 7.28
CA GLN A 260 8.52 -20.57 8.60
C GLN A 260 7.29 -20.65 9.52
N VAL A 261 6.64 -21.80 9.49
CA VAL A 261 5.53 -22.11 10.38
C VAL A 261 6.13 -22.29 11.77
N VAL A 262 5.76 -21.42 12.70
CA VAL A 262 6.01 -21.67 14.12
C VAL A 262 5.18 -22.90 14.50
N GLU A 263 5.82 -23.97 14.98
CA GLU A 263 5.08 -25.10 15.53
C GLU A 263 4.39 -24.65 16.82
N ILE A 264 3.07 -24.59 16.79
CA ILE A 264 2.22 -24.27 17.95
C ILE A 264 1.44 -25.53 18.29
N ASP A 265 1.23 -25.78 19.58
CA ASP A 265 0.36 -26.84 20.04
C ASP A 265 -1.07 -26.68 19.47
N LYS A 266 -1.68 -27.81 19.06
CA LYS A 266 -3.00 -27.82 18.44
C LYS A 266 -4.11 -27.40 19.40
N ALA A 267 -3.95 -27.62 20.71
CA ALA A 267 -4.94 -27.20 21.71
C ALA A 267 -4.87 -25.68 21.91
N GLU A 268 -3.67 -25.12 21.97
CA GLU A 268 -3.47 -23.67 22.00
C GLU A 268 -4.06 -22.99 20.74
N LEU A 269 -3.80 -23.52 19.54
CA LEU A 269 -4.37 -22.97 18.32
C LEU A 269 -5.91 -23.03 18.29
N LYS A 270 -6.51 -24.08 18.87
CA LYS A 270 -7.96 -24.25 18.97
C LYS A 270 -8.58 -23.23 19.93
N GLU A 271 -8.02 -23.09 21.13
CA GLU A 271 -8.47 -22.08 22.10
C GLU A 271 -8.38 -20.68 21.49
N ARG A 272 -7.29 -20.43 20.76
CA ARG A 272 -7.12 -19.16 20.06
C ARG A 272 -8.25 -18.97 19.04
N LYS A 273 -8.47 -19.89 18.10
CA LYS A 273 -9.53 -19.76 17.08
C LYS A 273 -10.95 -19.57 17.64
N GLU A 274 -11.24 -20.12 18.82
CA GLU A 274 -12.55 -20.00 19.48
C GLU A 274 -12.81 -18.59 20.06
N LYS A 275 -11.76 -17.92 20.55
CA LYS A 275 -11.80 -16.51 20.97
C LYS A 275 -11.63 -15.61 19.73
N LYS A 276 -12.74 -15.35 19.02
CA LYS A 276 -12.76 -14.40 17.89
C LYS A 276 -12.52 -12.97 18.39
N VAL A 277 -11.29 -12.49 18.31
CA VAL A 277 -10.96 -11.07 18.51
C VAL A 277 -11.24 -10.33 17.20
N LEU A 278 -12.20 -9.40 17.22
CA LEU A 278 -12.52 -8.56 16.08
C LEU A 278 -11.35 -7.59 15.81
N ARG A 279 -11.15 -7.26 14.53
CA ARG A 279 -10.17 -6.23 14.13
C ARG A 279 -10.63 -4.86 14.64
N ASN A 280 -9.71 -4.03 15.10
CA ASN A 280 -10.06 -2.62 15.35
C ASN A 280 -10.38 -1.93 14.02
N GLU A 281 -11.50 -1.22 13.96
CA GLU A 281 -11.83 -0.38 12.80
C GLU A 281 -10.85 0.80 12.73
N MET A 282 -10.41 1.14 11.52
CA MET A 282 -9.56 2.31 11.29
C MET A 282 -10.38 3.56 11.61
N PRO A 283 -9.95 4.42 12.54
CA PRO A 283 -10.57 5.71 12.72
C PRO A 283 -10.48 6.50 11.41
N VAL A 284 -11.64 6.87 10.88
CA VAL A 284 -11.73 7.64 9.63
C VAL A 284 -12.25 9.04 9.90
N MET A 285 -11.87 9.95 9.03
CA MET A 285 -12.41 11.31 9.02
C MET A 285 -13.95 11.31 8.84
N SER A 286 -14.62 12.29 9.43
CA SER A 286 -16.08 12.45 9.27
C SER A 286 -16.46 12.76 7.82
N LEU A 287 -17.67 12.33 7.43
CA LEU A 287 -18.13 12.42 6.03
C LEU A 287 -18.13 13.86 5.47
N ASP A 288 -18.56 14.84 6.27
CA ASP A 288 -18.60 16.26 5.90
C ASP A 288 -17.22 16.80 5.52
N LYS A 289 -16.17 16.30 6.19
CA LYS A 289 -14.80 16.66 5.86
C LYS A 289 -14.27 15.83 4.70
N ARG A 290 -14.54 14.52 4.65
CA ARG A 290 -14.09 13.63 3.56
C ARG A 290 -14.43 14.19 2.18
N VAL A 291 -15.63 14.73 2.00
CA VAL A 291 -16.11 15.26 0.71
C VAL A 291 -15.61 16.68 0.39
N SER A 292 -14.89 17.33 1.29
CA SER A 292 -14.46 18.73 1.14
C SER A 292 -12.95 18.95 1.22
N THR A 293 -12.17 17.90 1.50
CA THR A 293 -10.70 17.96 1.56
C THR A 293 -10.03 16.80 0.83
N PHE A 294 -8.75 16.99 0.52
CA PHE A 294 -7.81 15.96 0.05
C PHE A 294 -6.87 15.48 1.16
N ASP A 295 -7.13 15.85 2.42
CA ASP A 295 -6.39 15.34 3.58
C ASP A 295 -6.59 13.82 3.75
N GLU A 296 -5.63 13.20 4.45
CA GLU A 296 -5.65 11.78 4.78
C GLU A 296 -6.95 11.40 5.50
N VAL A 297 -7.69 10.44 4.94
CA VAL A 297 -8.97 9.98 5.49
C VAL A 297 -8.75 9.03 6.67
N ASP A 298 -7.74 8.17 6.58
CA ASP A 298 -7.39 7.23 7.63
C ASP A 298 -6.56 7.93 8.71
N LEU A 299 -7.13 8.11 9.90
CA LEU A 299 -6.52 8.88 10.99
C LEU A 299 -5.51 8.07 11.82
N GLY A 300 -5.31 6.80 11.45
CA GLY A 300 -4.42 5.88 12.17
C GLY A 300 -5.00 5.39 13.49
N PHE A 301 -4.32 4.42 14.08
CA PHE A 301 -4.70 3.85 15.37
C PHE A 301 -4.16 4.68 16.54
N THR A 302 -4.97 4.78 17.60
CA THR A 302 -4.44 5.16 18.92
C THR A 302 -3.46 4.10 19.42
N GLU A 303 -2.55 4.47 20.32
CA GLU A 303 -1.59 3.52 20.92
C GLU A 303 -2.30 2.25 21.45
N LYS A 304 -3.41 2.43 22.17
CA LYS A 304 -4.21 1.30 22.68
C LYS A 304 -4.74 0.39 21.57
N MET A 305 -5.23 0.98 20.47
CA MET A 305 -5.71 0.20 19.32
C MET A 305 -4.56 -0.52 18.61
N ALA A 306 -3.41 0.13 18.46
CA ALA A 306 -2.22 -0.46 17.87
C ALA A 306 -1.69 -1.65 18.69
N VAL A 307 -1.67 -1.52 20.03
CA VAL A 307 -1.31 -2.62 20.95
C VAL A 307 -2.31 -3.78 20.81
N ASN A 308 -3.61 -3.48 20.84
CA ASN A 308 -4.66 -4.50 20.68
C ASN A 308 -4.54 -5.23 19.34
N GLU A 309 -4.29 -4.50 18.26
CA GLU A 309 -4.15 -5.07 16.91
C GLU A 309 -2.86 -5.90 16.79
N SER A 310 -1.77 -5.47 17.42
CA SER A 310 -0.51 -6.23 17.47
C SER A 310 -0.69 -7.54 18.24
N GLN A 311 -1.40 -7.51 19.37
CA GLN A 311 -1.76 -8.72 20.13
C GLN A 311 -2.64 -9.67 19.33
N ARG A 312 -3.59 -9.12 18.54
CA ARG A 312 -4.42 -9.89 17.60
C ARG A 312 -3.59 -10.51 16.47
N CYS A 313 -2.58 -9.81 15.95
CA CYS A 313 -1.73 -10.33 14.88
C CYS A 313 -0.87 -11.54 15.36
N LEU A 314 -0.34 -11.47 16.59
CA LEU A 314 0.43 -12.54 17.23
C LEU A 314 -0.42 -13.79 17.58
N TYR A 315 -1.73 -13.68 17.40
CA TYR A 315 -2.67 -14.72 17.73
C TYR A 315 -2.63 -15.91 16.78
N CYS A 316 -2.46 -15.67 15.48
CA CYS A 316 -2.34 -16.72 14.48
C CYS A 316 -0.98 -17.43 14.54
N ALA A 317 0.02 -16.78 15.15
CA ALA A 317 1.43 -17.19 15.26
C ALA A 317 2.02 -17.79 13.97
N VAL A 318 1.52 -17.29 12.83
CA VAL A 318 2.18 -17.33 11.55
C VAL A 318 3.10 -16.12 11.50
N CYS A 319 4.41 -16.35 11.63
CA CYS A 319 5.41 -15.34 11.30
C CYS A 319 5.28 -15.04 9.81
N SER A 320 5.10 -13.77 9.41
CA SER A 320 5.14 -13.37 8.00
C SER A 320 6.56 -13.31 7.42
N ALA A 321 7.56 -13.73 8.21
CA ALA A 321 8.99 -13.71 7.88
C ALA A 321 9.49 -12.34 7.37
N CYS A 322 8.88 -11.24 7.80
CA CYS A 322 9.22 -9.90 7.32
C CYS A 322 10.65 -9.44 7.70
N GLY A 323 11.34 -10.16 8.60
CA GLY A 323 12.72 -9.90 8.99
C GLY A 323 12.97 -8.61 9.78
N LEU A 324 11.92 -7.80 10.01
CA LEU A 324 12.06 -6.49 10.66
C LEU A 324 12.61 -6.59 12.08
N CYS A 325 12.21 -7.62 12.83
CA CYS A 325 12.73 -7.82 14.18
C CYS A 325 14.24 -8.09 14.18
N LYS A 326 14.77 -8.91 13.25
CA LYS A 326 16.23 -9.07 13.10
C LYS A 326 16.90 -7.77 12.68
N LYS A 327 16.30 -7.03 11.74
CA LYS A 327 16.87 -5.77 11.22
C LYS A 327 16.99 -4.68 12.29
N ILE A 328 16.01 -4.57 13.20
CA ILE A 328 16.02 -3.56 14.28
C ILE A 328 16.80 -4.04 15.52
N CYS A 329 17.18 -5.31 15.58
CA CYS A 329 17.89 -5.86 16.72
C CYS A 329 19.38 -5.48 16.64
N GLU A 330 19.73 -4.36 17.27
CA GLU A 330 21.13 -3.89 17.36
C GLU A 330 22.06 -4.89 18.06
N ALA A 331 21.51 -5.75 18.92
CA ALA A 331 22.27 -6.78 19.63
C ALA A 331 22.51 -8.05 18.80
N ASP A 332 22.01 -8.12 17.56
CA ASP A 332 22.04 -9.32 16.70
C ASP A 332 21.52 -10.60 17.40
N ALA A 333 20.63 -10.42 18.38
CA ALA A 333 20.15 -11.51 19.23
C ALA A 333 19.11 -12.42 18.53
N ILE A 334 18.57 -11.98 17.39
CA ILE A 334 17.53 -12.72 16.66
C ILE A 334 18.19 -13.57 15.57
N LEU A 335 18.38 -14.84 15.90
CA LEU A 335 18.94 -15.86 15.02
C LEU A 335 17.84 -16.85 14.63
N TYR A 336 17.22 -16.67 13.47
CA TYR A 336 16.12 -17.52 12.98
C TYR A 336 16.52 -18.99 12.77
N ASP A 337 17.81 -19.24 12.54
CA ASP A 337 18.34 -20.59 12.29
C ASP A 337 18.92 -21.24 13.56
N ASP A 338 18.83 -20.60 14.73
CA ASP A 338 19.38 -21.18 15.95
C ASP A 338 18.57 -22.39 16.41
N LYS A 339 19.30 -23.44 16.83
CA LYS A 339 18.74 -24.71 17.24
C LYS A 339 19.09 -24.96 18.70
N ALA A 340 18.21 -25.68 19.40
CA ALA A 340 18.45 -26.09 20.77
C ALA A 340 19.81 -26.81 20.90
N LYS A 341 20.61 -26.37 21.87
CA LYS A 341 21.95 -26.91 22.16
C LYS A 341 22.04 -27.18 23.66
N GLU A 342 22.36 -28.41 24.03
CA GLU A 342 22.78 -28.70 25.40
C GLU A 342 24.25 -28.32 25.57
N ARG A 343 24.56 -27.59 26.64
CA ARG A 343 25.94 -27.22 27.00
C ARG A 343 26.21 -27.63 28.43
N VAL A 344 27.27 -28.42 28.62
CA VAL A 344 27.79 -28.72 29.96
C VAL A 344 28.81 -27.64 30.30
N ILE A 345 28.51 -26.82 31.30
CA ILE A 345 29.40 -25.75 31.76
C ILE A 345 30.01 -26.19 33.09
N ASN A 346 31.31 -26.48 33.07
CA ASN A 346 32.08 -26.75 34.29
C ASN A 346 32.45 -25.42 34.95
N THR A 347 31.68 -24.99 35.94
CA THR A 347 31.93 -23.77 36.72
C THR A 347 32.05 -24.10 38.21
N GLY A 348 32.86 -23.34 38.93
CA GLY A 348 33.01 -23.47 40.39
C GLY A 348 31.85 -22.87 41.19
N ALA A 349 31.06 -21.98 40.57
CA ALA A 349 29.90 -21.35 41.19
C ALA A 349 28.83 -20.98 40.15
N VAL A 350 27.58 -20.98 40.57
CA VAL A 350 26.42 -20.49 39.81
C VAL A 350 25.81 -19.35 40.61
N ILE A 351 25.67 -18.18 39.98
CA ILE A 351 24.91 -17.06 40.55
C ILE A 351 23.50 -17.13 40.01
N LEU A 352 22.53 -17.33 40.90
CA LEU A 352 21.12 -17.30 40.55
C LEU A 352 20.60 -15.87 40.74
N ALA A 353 20.27 -15.20 39.64
CA ALA A 353 19.64 -13.88 39.63
C ALA A 353 18.25 -13.99 38.95
N PRO A 354 17.23 -14.56 39.65
CA PRO A 354 15.92 -14.86 39.05
C PRO A 354 15.05 -13.60 38.82
N GLY A 355 15.65 -12.40 38.92
CA GLY A 355 14.95 -11.12 38.95
C GLY A 355 14.66 -10.65 40.38
N PHE A 356 13.98 -9.50 40.45
CA PHE A 356 13.53 -8.86 41.68
C PHE A 356 12.12 -8.29 41.44
N GLU A 357 11.33 -8.18 42.49
CA GLU A 357 10.08 -7.42 42.42
C GLU A 357 10.39 -5.93 42.61
N TYR A 358 9.86 -5.10 41.72
CA TYR A 358 10.05 -3.67 41.75
C TYR A 358 9.30 -3.06 42.94
N PHE A 359 9.98 -2.20 43.69
CA PHE A 359 9.32 -1.35 44.66
C PHE A 359 8.59 -0.23 43.91
N ASP A 360 7.28 -0.09 44.14
CA ASP A 360 6.50 1.02 43.59
C ASP A 360 6.85 2.32 44.34
N ALA A 361 7.68 3.16 43.70
CA ALA A 361 8.12 4.42 44.26
C ALA A 361 6.97 5.41 44.52
N SER A 362 5.79 5.23 43.92
CA SER A 362 4.61 6.06 44.19
C SER A 362 4.10 5.90 45.64
N LEU A 363 4.42 4.78 46.30
CA LEU A 363 4.08 4.52 47.69
C LEU A 363 4.85 5.43 48.68
N LYS A 364 5.91 6.10 48.21
CA LYS A 364 6.74 7.02 49.01
C LYS A 364 6.72 8.44 48.45
N GLY A 365 5.50 8.93 48.22
CA GLY A 365 5.24 10.25 47.64
C GLY A 365 5.81 11.44 48.42
N GLU A 366 6.24 11.25 49.68
CA GLU A 366 6.99 12.24 50.46
C GLU A 366 8.33 12.64 49.83
N TYR A 367 8.95 11.74 49.06
CA TYR A 367 10.18 12.03 48.32
C TYR A 367 9.94 12.67 46.96
N GLY A 368 8.66 12.83 46.56
CA GLY A 368 8.29 13.63 45.40
C GLY A 368 8.23 12.90 44.06
N TYR A 369 8.41 11.57 44.05
CA TYR A 369 8.19 10.75 42.85
C TYR A 369 6.76 10.93 42.32
N GLY A 370 6.62 11.21 41.02
CA GLY A 370 5.34 11.55 40.38
C GLY A 370 4.80 12.96 40.67
N ARG A 371 5.45 13.74 41.55
CA ARG A 371 5.08 15.14 41.84
C ARG A 371 6.06 16.15 41.27
N PHE A 372 7.35 15.83 41.28
CA PHE A 372 8.41 16.65 40.71
C PHE A 372 8.99 15.93 39.50
N ALA A 373 9.05 16.61 38.35
CA ALA A 373 9.51 16.03 37.09
C ALA A 373 10.93 15.44 37.19
N ASN A 374 11.80 16.03 37.99
CA ASN A 374 13.20 15.59 38.15
C ASN A 374 13.42 14.57 39.28
N VAL A 375 12.35 14.07 39.91
CA VAL A 375 12.45 12.97 40.86
C VAL A 375 12.07 11.68 40.15
N VAL A 376 13.08 10.85 39.93
CA VAL A 376 12.97 9.57 39.24
C VAL A 376 13.28 8.42 40.20
N SER A 377 12.76 7.22 39.93
CA SER A 377 13.13 6.03 40.71
C SER A 377 14.53 5.55 40.33
N ALA A 378 15.10 4.65 41.14
CA ALA A 378 16.38 4.02 40.81
C ALA A 378 16.33 3.27 39.46
N MET A 379 15.19 2.67 39.13
CA MET A 379 15.00 1.96 37.86
C MET A 379 14.88 2.90 36.67
N ASP A 380 14.16 4.01 36.83
CA ASP A 380 14.10 5.04 35.79
C ASP A 380 15.51 5.58 35.53
N PHE A 381 16.27 5.83 36.59
CA PHE A 381 17.65 6.29 36.47
C PHE A 381 18.57 5.27 35.78
N GLU A 382 18.46 3.98 36.12
CA GLU A 382 19.16 2.91 35.40
C GLU A 382 18.74 2.83 33.93
N ARG A 383 17.46 3.06 33.63
CA ARG A 383 16.96 3.06 32.24
C ARG A 383 17.50 4.25 31.46
N LEU A 384 17.60 5.43 32.06
CA LEU A 384 18.22 6.63 31.47
C LEU A 384 19.72 6.37 31.17
N LEU A 385 20.43 5.73 32.11
CA LEU A 385 21.85 5.38 31.97
C LEU A 385 22.14 4.20 31.03
N SER A 386 21.10 3.50 30.57
CA SER A 386 21.30 2.37 29.66
C SER A 386 21.73 2.88 28.28
N ALA A 387 22.78 2.28 27.72
CA ALA A 387 23.23 2.58 26.35
C ALA A 387 22.16 2.27 25.28
N SER A 388 21.25 1.33 25.56
CA SER A 388 20.05 1.06 24.75
C SER A 388 18.78 1.67 25.38
N GLY A 389 18.99 2.63 26.28
CA GLY A 389 17.98 3.44 26.94
C GLY A 389 17.50 4.60 26.08
N PRO A 390 16.44 5.29 26.49
CA PRO A 390 15.90 6.44 25.76
C PRO A 390 16.85 7.64 25.67
N CYS A 391 18.01 7.58 26.34
CA CYS A 391 18.97 8.66 26.42
C CYS A 391 20.39 8.24 26.01
N ASP A 392 20.55 7.10 25.33
CA ASP A 392 21.83 6.60 24.82
C ASP A 392 22.95 6.56 25.89
N GLY A 393 22.59 6.32 27.15
CA GLY A 393 23.51 6.29 28.30
C GLY A 393 23.81 7.64 28.95
N HIS A 394 23.19 8.72 28.50
CA HIS A 394 23.33 10.06 29.07
C HIS A 394 22.21 10.36 30.08
N VAL A 395 22.54 11.10 31.15
CA VAL A 395 21.55 11.52 32.14
C VAL A 395 20.99 12.87 31.75
N PHE A 396 19.73 12.92 31.35
CA PHE A 396 18.99 14.17 31.13
C PHE A 396 17.94 14.38 32.21
N LYS A 397 17.75 15.63 32.62
CA LYS A 397 16.65 16.03 33.49
C LYS A 397 15.32 15.82 32.76
N PRO A 398 14.37 15.04 33.31
CA PRO A 398 13.08 14.86 32.65
C PRO A 398 12.27 16.15 32.48
N SER A 399 12.54 17.20 33.27
CA SER A 399 11.83 18.48 33.16
C SER A 399 12.15 19.29 31.91
N ASP A 400 13.40 19.28 31.48
CA ASP A 400 13.91 20.22 30.47
C ASP A 400 14.89 19.59 29.46
N GLY A 401 15.27 18.32 29.63
CA GLY A 401 16.15 17.60 28.71
C GLY A 401 17.63 18.00 28.82
N GLU A 402 17.99 18.87 29.75
CA GLU A 402 19.38 19.31 29.95
C GLU A 402 20.13 18.36 30.89
N GLU A 403 21.46 18.28 30.74
CA GLU A 403 22.30 17.51 31.68
C GLU A 403 22.25 18.15 33.08
N PRO A 404 22.08 17.36 34.17
CA PRO A 404 22.09 17.91 35.52
C PRO A 404 23.51 18.22 35.98
N ASP A 405 23.74 19.44 36.47
CA ASP A 405 25.02 19.79 37.11
C ASP A 405 25.24 19.03 38.43
N ASN A 406 24.15 18.69 39.13
CA ASN A 406 24.19 18.03 40.44
C ASN A 406 23.04 17.02 40.56
N ILE A 407 23.33 15.85 41.13
CA ILE A 407 22.35 14.79 41.37
C ILE A 407 22.36 14.44 42.86
N ALA A 408 21.18 14.33 43.46
CA ALA A 408 21.00 13.87 44.85
C ALA A 408 20.41 12.46 44.86
N PHE A 409 21.03 11.54 45.60
CA PHE A 409 20.54 10.18 45.77
C PHE A 409 19.86 10.00 47.13
N ILE A 410 18.62 9.53 47.13
CA ILE A 410 17.90 9.10 48.33
C ILE A 410 17.90 7.57 48.32
N GLN A 411 18.76 7.00 49.14
CA GLN A 411 18.97 5.54 49.20
C GLN A 411 18.03 4.87 50.21
N CYS A 412 17.83 3.57 50.03
CA CYS A 412 17.07 2.70 50.95
C CYS A 412 15.57 3.01 51.09
N VAL A 413 14.99 3.80 50.18
CA VAL A 413 13.53 4.08 50.13
C VAL A 413 12.77 2.77 49.90
N GLY A 414 11.84 2.40 50.79
CA GLY A 414 11.08 1.15 50.67
C GLY A 414 11.78 -0.10 51.21
N SER A 415 13.12 -0.10 51.34
CA SER A 415 13.92 -1.31 51.63
C SER A 415 13.66 -1.97 53.01
N ARG A 416 13.01 -1.27 53.93
CA ARG A 416 12.70 -1.74 55.29
C ARG A 416 11.22 -1.65 55.64
N ASP A 417 10.41 -1.21 54.68
CA ASP A 417 8.97 -1.17 54.83
C ASP A 417 8.45 -2.58 54.57
N LYS A 418 8.17 -3.30 55.67
CA LYS A 418 7.47 -4.59 55.62
C LYS A 418 5.97 -4.38 55.71
#